data_AF-A0A2V8QEU8-F1
#
_entry.id   AF-A0A2V8QEU8-F1
#
_cell.length_a   1.000
_cell.length_b   1.000
_cell.length_c   1.000
_cell.angle_alpha   90.00
_cell.angle_beta   90.00
_cell.angle_gamma   90.00
#
_symmetry.space_group_name_H-M   'P 1'
#
loop_
_entity.id
_entity.type
_entity.pdbx_description
1 polymer ?
#
loop_
_entity_poly.entity_id
_entity_poly.type
_entity_poly.pdbx_seq_one_letter_code
_entity_poly.pdbx_strand_id
1 'polypeptide(L)'
;DYARAEPLYNRSLQIREKVFGLDNPSVSNSLNGLAELYRLKSDYQRAEPLYKRALAIREKAFGADHPSVAIVLDNLGSLYLNRGLYSQAEPLQKRAAAIFERAYGPE
;
A
#
# COMPACT_ATOMS: atom_id res chain seq x y z
N ASP A 1 -19.72 -0.75 -5.87
CA ASP A 1 -19.57 -1.57 -7.08
C ASP A 1 -18.10 -1.58 -7.51
N TYR A 2 -17.37 -2.64 -7.17
CA TYR A 2 -15.93 -2.76 -7.44
C TYR A 2 -15.60 -2.77 -8.95
N ALA A 3 -16.53 -3.18 -9.80
CA ALA A 3 -16.33 -3.19 -11.26
C ALA A 3 -16.18 -1.78 -11.84
N ARG A 4 -16.82 -0.78 -11.24
CA ARG A 4 -16.69 0.63 -11.64
C ARG A 4 -15.43 1.30 -11.07
N ALA A 5 -14.89 0.79 -9.97
CA ALA A 5 -13.72 1.38 -9.31
C ALA A 5 -12.41 1.07 -10.04
N GLU A 6 -12.25 -0.16 -10.56
CA GLU A 6 -11.03 -0.62 -11.23
C GLU A 6 -10.59 0.28 -12.41
N PRO A 7 -11.46 0.63 -13.38
CA PRO A 7 -11.07 1.51 -14.48
C PRO A 7 -10.73 2.93 -14.01
N LEU A 8 -11.36 3.42 -12.93
CA LEU A 8 -11.08 4.74 -12.37
C LEU A 8 -9.71 4.79 -11.69
N TYR A 9 -9.36 3.76 -10.93
CA TYR A 9 -8.03 3.63 -10.31
C TYR A 9 -6.93 3.50 -11.36
N ASN A 10 -7.14 2.69 -12.41
CA ASN A 10 -6.19 2.56 -13.52
C ASN A 10 -5.99 3.88 -14.26
N ARG A 11 -7.08 4.60 -14.56
CA ARG A 11 -6.99 5.93 -15.20
C ARG A 11 -6.28 6.94 -14.31
N SER A 12 -6.59 6.96 -13.01
CA SER A 12 -5.93 7.82 -12.03
C SER A 12 -4.42 7.52 -11.95
N LEU A 13 -4.04 6.24 -11.94
CA LEU A 13 -2.65 5.81 -11.93
C LEU A 13 -1.90 6.32 -13.16
N GLN A 14 -2.42 6.07 -14.36
CA GLN A 14 -1.80 6.51 -15.62
C GLN A 14 -1.62 8.03 -15.69
N ILE A 15 -2.65 8.79 -15.29
CA ILE A 15 -2.58 10.26 -15.27
C ILE A 15 -1.49 10.72 -14.29
N ARG A 16 -1.47 10.17 -13.06
CA ARG A 16 -0.50 10.59 -12.04
C ARG A 16 0.93 10.21 -12.41
N GLU A 17 1.14 9.05 -13.00
CA GLU A 17 2.46 8.64 -13.52
C GLU A 17 2.95 9.60 -14.59
N LYS A 18 2.07 10.00 -15.52
CA LYS A 18 2.42 10.95 -16.59
C LYS A 18 2.69 12.36 -16.08
N VAL A 19 1.91 12.83 -15.10
CA VAL A 19 2.00 14.22 -14.60
C VAL A 19 3.11 14.39 -13.57
N PHE A 20 3.30 13.43 -12.67
CA PHE A 20 4.17 13.57 -11.52
C PHE A 20 5.41 12.68 -11.55
N GLY A 21 5.49 11.74 -12.49
CA GLY A 21 6.54 10.73 -12.56
C GLY A 21 6.24 9.48 -11.72
N LEU A 22 6.94 8.39 -12.05
CA LEU A 22 6.66 7.04 -11.52
C LEU A 22 6.88 6.89 -10.01
N ASP A 23 7.72 7.75 -9.43
CA ASP A 23 8.16 7.70 -8.01
C ASP A 23 7.47 8.74 -7.12
N ASN A 24 6.42 9.41 -7.61
CA ASN A 24 5.76 10.44 -6.82
C ASN A 24 4.84 9.84 -5.74
N PRO A 25 4.76 10.40 -4.52
CA PRO A 25 3.81 9.99 -3.49
C PRO A 25 2.35 9.90 -3.94
N SER A 26 1.94 10.75 -4.89
CA SER A 26 0.60 10.71 -5.48
C SER A 26 0.36 9.43 -6.28
N VAL A 27 1.38 8.88 -6.92
CA VAL A 27 1.31 7.57 -7.61
C VAL A 27 1.12 6.45 -6.60
N SER A 28 1.82 6.51 -5.46
CA SER A 28 1.63 5.55 -4.35
C SER A 28 0.18 5.50 -3.85
N ASN A 29 -0.52 6.64 -3.76
CA ASN A 29 -1.95 6.66 -3.39
C ASN A 29 -2.83 5.86 -4.36
N SER A 30 -2.62 6.06 -5.66
CA SER A 30 -3.37 5.31 -6.69
C SER A 30 -3.03 3.82 -6.67
N LEU A 31 -1.75 3.47 -6.51
CA LEU A 31 -1.31 2.08 -6.39
C LEU A 31 -1.93 1.40 -5.17
N ASN A 32 -1.91 2.06 -4.01
CA ASN A 32 -2.48 1.53 -2.77
C ASN A 32 -4.00 1.31 -2.89
N GLY A 33 -4.73 2.27 -3.49
CA GLY A 33 -6.17 2.12 -3.72
C GLY A 33 -6.52 1.00 -4.70
N LEU A 34 -5.74 0.84 -5.78
CA LEU A 34 -5.92 -0.25 -6.74
C LEU A 34 -5.57 -1.62 -6.13
N ALA A 35 -4.50 -1.69 -5.33
CA ALA A 35 -4.11 -2.88 -4.61
C ALA A 35 -5.20 -3.32 -3.63
N GLU A 36 -5.79 -2.37 -2.90
CA GLU A 36 -6.87 -2.65 -1.96
C GLU A 36 -8.12 -3.18 -2.65
N LEU A 37 -8.47 -2.59 -3.80
CA LEU A 37 -9.55 -3.10 -4.63
C LEU A 37 -9.33 -4.57 -5.02
N TYR A 38 -8.11 -4.92 -5.45
CA TYR A 38 -7.78 -6.30 -5.79
C TYR A 38 -7.78 -7.22 -4.56
N ARG A 39 -7.28 -6.76 -3.41
CA ARG A 39 -7.35 -7.52 -2.14
C ARG A 39 -8.79 -7.84 -1.74
N LEU A 40 -9.70 -6.86 -1.84
CA LEU A 40 -11.13 -7.03 -1.54
C LEU A 40 -11.84 -7.98 -2.53
N LYS A 41 -11.30 -8.13 -3.74
CA LYS A 41 -11.73 -9.11 -4.75
C LYS A 41 -11.03 -10.48 -4.59
N SER A 42 -10.21 -10.64 -3.57
CA SER A 42 -9.34 -11.82 -3.36
C SER A 42 -8.32 -12.07 -4.50
N ASP A 43 -8.08 -11.08 -5.36
CA ASP A 43 -7.07 -11.12 -6.41
C ASP A 43 -5.70 -10.67 -5.85
N TYR A 44 -5.15 -11.51 -4.98
CA TYR A 44 -3.93 -11.16 -4.28
C TYR A 44 -2.70 -11.09 -5.18
N GLN A 45 -2.73 -11.81 -6.32
CA GLN A 45 -1.67 -11.82 -7.31
C GLN A 45 -1.49 -10.44 -7.96
N ARG A 46 -2.59 -9.73 -8.23
CA ARG A 46 -2.54 -8.34 -8.72
C ARG A 46 -2.30 -7.32 -7.62
N ALA A 47 -2.80 -7.56 -6.40
CA ALA A 47 -2.65 -6.62 -5.29
C ALA A 47 -1.21 -6.51 -4.76
N GLU A 48 -0.52 -7.64 -4.56
CA GLU A 48 0.81 -7.68 -3.94
C GLU A 48 1.88 -6.79 -4.63
N PRO A 49 2.09 -6.86 -5.96
CA PRO A 49 3.09 -6.02 -6.62
C PRO A 49 2.76 -4.52 -6.52
N LEU A 50 1.47 -4.15 -6.49
CA LEU A 50 1.04 -2.77 -6.37
C LEU A 50 1.34 -2.22 -4.97
N TYR A 51 1.06 -2.99 -3.91
CA TYR A 51 1.45 -2.62 -2.55
C TYR A 51 2.96 -2.50 -2.39
N LYS A 52 3.74 -3.44 -2.93
CA LYS A 52 5.21 -3.38 -2.89
C LYS A 52 5.76 -2.13 -3.58
N ARG A 53 5.20 -1.77 -4.73
CA ARG A 53 5.59 -0.53 -5.44
C ARG A 53 5.16 0.72 -4.66
N ALA A 54 3.94 0.74 -4.11
CA ALA A 54 3.47 1.84 -3.29
C ALA A 54 4.37 2.06 -2.06
N LEU A 55 4.84 0.97 -1.44
CA LEU A 55 5.73 0.97 -0.28
C LEU A 55 7.08 1.61 -0.64
N ALA A 56 7.74 1.12 -1.69
CA ALA A 56 9.03 1.64 -2.13
C ALA A 56 8.98 3.14 -2.44
N ILE A 57 7.89 3.61 -3.06
CA ILE A 57 7.68 5.05 -3.32
C ILE A 57 7.56 5.85 -2.03
N ARG A 58 6.80 5.36 -1.04
CA ARG A 58 6.63 6.05 0.25
C ARG A 58 7.93 6.11 1.04
N GLU A 59 8.67 5.01 1.08
CA GLU A 59 9.96 4.95 1.76
C GLU A 59 10.96 5.92 1.13
N LYS A 60 11.03 5.98 -0.20
CA LYS A 60 11.89 6.92 -0.92
C LYS A 60 11.51 8.38 -0.67
N ALA A 61 10.22 8.69 -0.62
CA ALA A 61 9.73 10.06 -0.53
C ALA A 61 9.73 10.64 0.89
N PHE A 62 9.47 9.82 1.90
CA PHE A 62 9.25 10.28 3.29
C PHE A 62 10.20 9.66 4.31
N GLY A 63 10.98 8.66 3.92
CA GLY A 63 11.80 7.87 4.85
C GLY A 63 11.07 6.66 5.40
N ALA A 64 11.84 5.66 5.85
CA ALA A 64 11.36 4.34 6.23
C ALA A 64 10.46 4.31 7.48
N ASP A 65 10.53 5.34 8.33
CA ASP A 65 9.81 5.44 9.60
C ASP A 65 8.61 6.42 9.56
N HIS A 66 8.22 6.89 8.37
CA HIS A 66 7.13 7.84 8.25
C HIS A 66 5.75 7.14 8.42
N PRO A 67 4.75 7.75 9.10
CA PRO A 67 3.42 7.14 9.29
C PRO A 67 2.73 6.67 8.01
N SER A 68 2.98 7.35 6.89
CA SER A 68 2.44 6.91 5.61
C SER A 68 3.03 5.62 5.07
N VAL A 69 4.25 5.26 5.47
CA VAL A 69 4.86 3.96 5.17
C VAL A 69 4.14 2.87 5.95
N ALA A 70 3.82 3.13 7.22
CA ALA A 70 3.08 2.20 8.07
C ALA A 70 1.71 1.83 7.50
N ILE A 71 0.99 2.77 6.89
CA ILE A 71 -0.30 2.50 6.22
C ILE A 71 -0.14 1.45 5.11
N VAL A 72 0.91 1.56 4.27
CA VAL A 72 1.13 0.61 3.17
C VAL A 72 1.63 -0.74 3.70
N LEU A 73 2.47 -0.73 4.74
CA LEU A 73 2.93 -1.94 5.42
C LEU A 73 1.76 -2.73 6.02
N ASP A 74 0.83 -2.05 6.69
CA ASP A 74 -0.34 -2.67 7.29
C ASP A 74 -1.27 -3.30 6.24
N ASN A 75 -1.51 -2.60 5.13
CA ASN A 75 -2.29 -3.13 4.02
C ASN A 75 -1.65 -4.37 3.37
N LEU A 76 -0.33 -4.35 3.17
CA LEU A 76 0.41 -5.49 2.64
C LEU A 76 0.44 -6.66 3.64
N GLY A 77 0.59 -6.38 4.93
CA GLY A 77 0.47 -7.37 6.01
C GLY A 77 -0.91 -8.03 6.02
N SER A 78 -1.97 -7.23 5.92
CA SER A 78 -3.35 -7.70 5.83
C SER A 78 -3.59 -8.57 4.58
N LEU A 79 -2.98 -8.24 3.44
CA LEU A 79 -3.01 -9.12 2.26
C LEU A 79 -2.40 -10.49 2.56
N TYR A 80 -1.27 -10.54 3.24
CA TYR A 80 -0.62 -11.81 3.58
C TYR A 80 -1.41 -12.60 4.64
N LEU A 81 -2.03 -11.94 5.61
CA LEU A 81 -2.95 -12.58 6.56
C LEU A 81 -4.14 -13.23 5.84
N ASN A 82 -4.76 -12.54 4.89
CA ASN A 82 -5.85 -13.08 4.08
C ASN A 82 -5.45 -14.32 3.26
N ARG A 83 -4.14 -14.52 3.02
CA ARG A 83 -3.58 -15.70 2.33
C ARG A 83 -3.07 -16.78 3.28
N GLY A 84 -3.15 -16.58 4.60
CA GLY A 84 -2.54 -17.47 5.59
C GLY A 84 -1.01 -17.44 5.62
N LEU A 85 -0.39 -16.40 5.03
CA LEU A 85 1.07 -16.23 4.96
C LEU A 85 1.59 -15.45 6.17
N TYR A 86 1.39 -16.01 7.36
CA TYR A 86 1.68 -15.32 8.63
C TYR A 86 3.15 -14.90 8.78
N SER A 87 4.09 -15.71 8.30
CA SER A 87 5.54 -15.40 8.35
C SER A 87 5.92 -14.18 7.50
N GLN A 88 5.13 -13.85 6.48
CA GLN A 88 5.31 -12.64 5.67
C GLN A 88 4.56 -11.44 6.25
N ALA A 89 3.42 -11.67 6.91
CA ALA A 89 2.60 -10.61 7.50
C ALA A 89 3.21 -10.03 8.79
N GLU A 90 3.68 -10.90 9.70
CA GLU A 90 4.16 -10.52 11.02
C GLU A 90 5.24 -9.41 11.01
N PRO A 91 6.34 -9.51 10.24
CA PRO A 91 7.34 -8.46 10.23
C PRO A 91 6.82 -7.11 9.72
N LEU A 92 5.86 -7.13 8.78
CA LEU A 92 5.25 -5.90 8.25
C LEU A 92 4.37 -5.23 9.30
N GLN A 93 3.53 -6.00 9.99
CA GLN A 93 2.65 -5.46 11.05
C GLN A 93 3.45 -4.95 12.24
N LYS A 94 4.50 -5.68 12.67
CA LYS A 94 5.41 -5.19 13.72
C LYS A 94 6.05 -3.86 13.35
N ARG A 95 6.50 -3.73 12.10
CA ARG A 95 7.09 -2.48 11.62
C ARG A 95 6.06 -1.35 11.52
N ALA A 96 4.87 -1.63 11.02
CA ALA A 96 3.78 -0.64 10.97
C ALA A 96 3.41 -0.13 12.37
N ALA A 97 3.23 -1.05 13.33
CA ALA A 97 2.92 -0.72 14.71
C ALA A 97 4.01 0.13 15.36
N ALA A 98 5.29 -0.25 15.22
CA ALA A 98 6.40 0.52 15.77
C ALA A 98 6.49 1.94 15.19
N ILE A 99 6.16 2.12 13.91
CA ILE A 99 6.11 3.46 13.29
C ILE A 99 4.95 4.27 13.87
N PHE A 100 3.76 3.69 13.97
CA PHE A 100 2.60 4.38 14.53
C PHE A 100 2.79 4.75 16.00
N GLU A 101 3.36 3.86 16.80
CA GLU A 101 3.70 4.10 18.20
C GLU A 101 4.66 5.28 18.36
N ARG A 102 5.70 5.36 17.52
CA ARG A 102 6.64 6.50 17.53
C ARG A 102 5.98 7.81 17.10
N ALA A 103 5.03 7.75 16.17
CA ALA A 103 4.42 8.93 15.59
C ALA A 103 3.30 9.54 16.43
N TYR A 104 2.55 8.70 17.13
CA TYR A 104 1.34 9.10 17.86
C TYR A 104 1.41 8.82 19.36
N GLY A 105 2.44 8.11 19.83
CA GLY A 105 2.56 7.66 21.21
C GLY A 105 1.68 6.44 21.52
N PRO A 106 1.92 5.76 22.64
CA PRO A 106 0.90 4.91 23.24
C PRO A 106 -0.18 5.83 23.84
N GLU A 107 -1.45 5.61 23.49
CA GLU A 107 -2.55 6.22 24.25
C GLU A 107 -2.48 5.83 25.73
#